data_AF-A0A5C7LQ39-F1
#
_entry.id   AF-A0A5C7LQ39-F1
#
_cell.length_a   1.000
_cell.length_b   1.000
_cell.length_c   1.000
_cell.angle_alpha   90.00
_cell.angle_beta   90.00
_cell.angle_gamma   90.00
#
_symmetry.space_group_name_H-M   'P 1'
#
loop_
_entity.id
_entity.type
_entity.pdbx_description
1 polymer ?
#
loop_
_entity_poly.entity_id
_entity_poly.type
_entity_poly.pdbx_seq_one_letter_code
_entity_poly.pdbx_strand_id
1 'polypeptide(L)'
;MVKYSLYSLLLENENDFNIGPVYHGGTWDGVKTVKVNGRGALGVGAYFTPDKSIAQSYATESGGKVIETYLRIHNPLKIYNQDNQTHPMVDALVTLGMPEEKAARFVEREEEKYGYVGGQVKKLAQSKGYDAIFQYFNGKLREIVVWNANQVKYGAR
;
A
#
# COMPACT_ATOMS: atom_id res chain seq x y z
N MET A 1 27.74 29.85 -2.34
CA MET A 1 26.66 29.83 -1.34
C MET A 1 25.36 30.07 -2.08
N VAL A 2 24.65 29.00 -2.45
CA VAL A 2 23.44 29.10 -3.28
C VAL A 2 22.28 29.56 -2.39
N LYS A 3 21.79 30.78 -2.61
CA LYS A 3 20.56 31.28 -1.99
C LYS A 3 19.38 30.59 -2.67
N TYR A 4 18.82 29.57 -2.03
CA TYR A 4 17.49 29.10 -2.39
C TYR A 4 16.47 30.16 -1.93
N SER A 5 15.66 30.64 -2.86
CA SER A 5 14.53 31.52 -2.56
C SER A 5 13.48 30.71 -1.81
N LEU A 6 12.84 31.28 -0.78
CA LEU A 6 11.70 30.66 -0.10
C LEU A 6 10.60 30.18 -1.09
N TYR A 7 10.52 30.82 -2.25
CA TYR A 7 9.60 30.46 -3.33
C TYR A 7 9.92 29.12 -4.02
N SER A 8 11.17 28.65 -4.07
CA SER A 8 11.47 27.33 -4.62
C SER A 8 11.05 26.19 -3.68
N LEU A 9 10.95 26.45 -2.38
CA LEU A 9 10.41 25.52 -1.38
C LEU A 9 8.87 25.46 -1.38
N LEU A 10 8.21 26.50 -1.91
CA LEU A 10 6.75 26.58 -1.97
C LEU A 10 6.15 26.01 -3.27
N LEU A 11 6.97 25.72 -4.29
CA LEU A 11 6.53 25.13 -5.57
C LEU A 11 6.51 23.60 -5.57
N GLU A 12 6.88 22.93 -4.48
CA GLU A 12 6.65 21.49 -4.30
C GLU A 12 5.18 21.14 -4.01
N ASN A 13 4.29 22.12 -3.93
CA ASN A 13 3.04 22.02 -3.16
C ASN A 13 1.73 21.86 -3.94
N GLU A 14 1.75 21.49 -5.23
CA GLU A 14 0.52 21.11 -5.96
C GLU A 14 0.59 19.75 -6.70
N ASN A 15 1.76 19.11 -6.77
CA ASN A 15 1.96 17.79 -7.42
C ASN A 15 2.19 16.62 -6.44
N ASP A 16 1.92 16.80 -5.14
CA ASP A 16 2.30 15.79 -4.13
C ASP A 16 1.44 14.51 -4.21
N PHE A 17 0.21 14.57 -4.75
CA PHE A 17 -0.58 13.37 -5.06
C PHE A 17 -0.24 12.85 -6.46
N ASN A 18 0.82 12.06 -6.54
CA ASN A 18 1.47 11.64 -7.78
C ASN A 18 0.99 10.27 -8.33
N ILE A 19 0.09 9.58 -7.64
CA ILE A 19 -0.46 8.29 -8.07
C ILE A 19 -1.99 8.39 -8.13
N GLY A 20 -2.59 8.23 -9.30
CA GLY A 20 -4.04 8.21 -9.43
C GLY A 20 -4.53 8.35 -10.87
N PRO A 21 -5.83 8.08 -11.11
CA PRO A 21 -6.80 7.60 -10.13
C PRO A 21 -6.53 6.15 -9.69
N VAL A 22 -6.76 5.85 -8.42
CA VAL A 22 -6.79 4.49 -7.86
C VAL A 22 -8.01 4.34 -6.96
N TYR A 23 -8.39 3.11 -6.67
CA TYR A 23 -9.69 2.77 -6.11
C TYR A 23 -9.56 2.00 -4.80
N HIS A 24 -10.33 2.40 -3.79
CA HIS A 24 -10.56 1.64 -2.58
C HIS A 24 -11.94 1.00 -2.63
N GLY A 25 -12.01 -0.33 -2.52
CA GLY A 25 -13.26 -1.06 -2.39
C GLY A 25 -13.46 -1.48 -0.95
N GLY A 26 -14.50 -0.98 -0.28
CA GLY A 26 -14.72 -1.31 1.12
C GLY A 26 -15.85 -0.52 1.76
N THR A 27 -15.99 -0.68 3.08
CA THR A 27 -16.98 0.05 3.89
C THR A 27 -16.56 1.49 4.20
N TRP A 28 -15.32 1.88 3.87
CA TRP A 28 -14.89 3.27 3.99
C TRP A 28 -15.65 4.15 3.00
N ASP A 29 -16.24 5.23 3.51
CA ASP A 29 -17.22 6.02 2.77
C ASP A 29 -16.65 7.23 2.04
N GLY A 30 -15.36 7.53 2.22
CA GLY A 30 -14.72 8.73 1.69
C GLY A 30 -15.21 10.02 2.36
N VAL A 31 -15.75 9.96 3.57
CA VAL A 31 -16.12 11.16 4.36
C VAL A 31 -15.06 11.43 5.42
N LYS A 32 -14.72 10.39 6.19
CA LYS A 32 -13.69 10.48 7.24
C LYS A 32 -12.32 10.09 6.68
N THR A 33 -11.28 10.50 7.38
CA THR A 33 -9.91 10.03 7.13
C THR A 33 -9.84 8.50 7.08
N VAL A 34 -9.15 7.96 6.07
CA VAL A 34 -9.00 6.51 5.90
C VAL A 34 -8.25 5.90 7.08
N LYS A 35 -8.66 4.70 7.51
CA LYS A 35 -7.94 3.93 8.52
C LYS A 35 -6.83 3.13 7.85
N VAL A 36 -5.61 3.25 8.37
CA VAL A 36 -4.40 2.57 7.86
C VAL A 36 -3.97 1.39 8.74
N ASN A 37 -4.91 0.81 9.48
CA ASN A 37 -4.68 -0.31 10.41
C ASN A 37 -5.40 -1.60 9.99
N GLY A 38 -6.03 -1.63 8.81
CA GLY A 38 -6.59 -2.85 8.23
C GLY A 38 -5.51 -3.89 7.94
N ARG A 39 -5.85 -5.17 8.02
CA ARG A 39 -4.96 -6.29 7.70
C ARG A 39 -5.47 -7.03 6.47
N GLY A 40 -4.55 -7.45 5.61
CA GLY A 40 -4.81 -8.25 4.43
C GLY A 40 -3.55 -8.98 3.97
N ALA A 41 -3.57 -9.50 2.74
CA ALA A 41 -2.50 -10.32 2.19
C ALA A 41 -1.13 -9.61 2.10
N LEU A 42 -1.11 -8.28 2.14
CA LEU A 42 0.10 -7.45 2.13
C LEU A 42 0.44 -6.85 3.51
N GLY A 43 -0.14 -7.42 4.57
CA GLY A 43 0.02 -6.98 5.95
C GLY A 43 -0.87 -5.79 6.33
N VAL A 44 -0.36 -4.94 7.22
CA VAL A 44 -1.14 -3.80 7.76
C VAL A 44 -1.07 -2.57 6.82
N GLY A 45 -2.22 -1.98 6.49
CA GLY A 45 -2.32 -0.69 5.82
C GLY A 45 -3.70 -0.40 5.24
N ALA A 46 -3.81 0.69 4.49
CA ALA A 46 -4.97 0.97 3.64
C ALA A 46 -4.66 0.52 2.21
N TYR A 47 -5.57 -0.24 1.62
CA TYR A 47 -5.39 -0.91 0.33
C TYR A 47 -6.08 -0.15 -0.79
N PHE A 48 -5.41 -0.04 -1.93
CA PHE A 48 -5.88 0.60 -3.14
C PHE A 48 -5.48 -0.23 -4.35
N THR A 49 -6.21 -0.09 -5.45
CA THR A 49 -5.88 -0.74 -6.71
C THR A 49 -6.12 0.21 -7.88
N PRO A 50 -5.26 0.22 -8.92
CA PRO A 50 -5.54 0.97 -10.13
C PRO A 50 -6.70 0.37 -10.94
N ASP A 51 -7.12 -0.86 -10.65
CA ASP A 51 -8.20 -1.55 -11.36
C ASP A 51 -9.53 -1.41 -10.61
N LYS A 52 -10.43 -0.60 -11.16
CA LYS A 52 -11.75 -0.35 -10.59
C LYS A 52 -12.59 -1.63 -10.45
N SER A 53 -12.43 -2.61 -11.34
CA SER A 53 -13.20 -3.85 -11.29
C SER A 53 -12.85 -4.67 -10.05
N ILE A 54 -11.59 -4.65 -9.64
CA ILE A 54 -11.17 -5.35 -8.41
C ILE A 54 -11.65 -4.61 -7.18
N ALA A 55 -11.56 -3.28 -7.15
CA ALA A 55 -12.16 -2.51 -6.08
C ALA A 55 -13.67 -2.79 -5.97
N GLN A 56 -14.35 -3.00 -7.09
CA GLN A 56 -15.77 -3.36 -7.09
C GLN A 56 -16.01 -4.75 -6.47
N SER A 57 -15.14 -5.73 -6.72
CA SER A 57 -15.22 -7.04 -6.06
C SER A 57 -15.10 -6.91 -4.53
N TYR A 58 -14.10 -6.18 -4.04
CA TYR A 58 -13.91 -5.96 -2.60
C TYR A 58 -15.07 -5.18 -1.96
N ALA A 59 -15.61 -4.18 -2.67
CA ALA A 59 -16.80 -3.46 -2.23
C ALA A 59 -18.02 -4.41 -2.13
N THR A 60 -18.20 -5.30 -3.10
CA THR A 60 -19.32 -6.27 -3.11
C THR A 60 -19.19 -7.25 -1.94
N GLU A 61 -18.00 -7.83 -1.74
CA GLU A 61 -17.73 -8.77 -0.64
C GLU A 61 -17.95 -8.16 0.75
N SER A 62 -17.64 -6.88 0.91
CA SER A 62 -17.77 -6.16 2.18
C SER A 62 -19.12 -5.45 2.39
N GLY A 63 -20.02 -5.47 1.38
CA GLY A 63 -21.25 -4.66 1.40
C GLY A 63 -20.99 -3.14 1.38
N GLY A 64 -19.86 -2.73 0.81
CA GLY A 64 -19.37 -1.35 0.74
C GLY A 64 -19.56 -0.69 -0.63
N LYS A 65 -18.71 0.31 -0.90
CA LYS A 65 -18.67 1.04 -2.18
C LYS A 65 -17.25 1.25 -2.67
N VAL A 66 -17.12 1.64 -3.94
CA VAL A 66 -15.84 2.03 -4.53
C VAL A 66 -15.62 3.52 -4.36
N ILE A 67 -14.48 3.90 -3.79
CA ILE A 67 -14.03 5.29 -3.64
C ILE A 67 -12.84 5.52 -4.56
N GLU A 68 -12.94 6.54 -5.42
CA GLU A 68 -11.81 7.02 -6.23
C GLU A 68 -10.91 7.92 -5.37
N THR A 69 -9.60 7.69 -5.47
CA THR A 69 -8.57 8.33 -4.65
C THR A 69 -7.33 8.65 -5.47
N TYR A 70 -6.53 9.56 -4.93
CA TYR A 70 -5.20 9.92 -5.41
C TYR A 70 -4.25 9.76 -4.23
N LEU A 71 -3.09 9.18 -4.47
CA LEU A 71 -2.10 8.86 -3.45
C LEU A 71 -0.83 9.70 -3.62
N ARG A 72 -0.23 10.03 -2.48
CA ARG A 72 1.08 10.66 -2.36
C ARG A 72 2.09 9.61 -1.90
N ILE A 73 2.98 9.21 -2.80
CA ILE A 73 3.93 8.13 -2.58
C ILE A 73 5.28 8.52 -3.17
N HIS A 74 6.31 8.58 -2.34
CA HIS A 74 7.65 9.01 -2.73
C HIS A 74 8.60 7.83 -2.98
N ASN A 75 8.50 6.75 -2.21
CA ASN A 75 9.43 5.61 -2.30
C ASN A 75 8.73 4.28 -1.95
N PRO A 76 8.00 3.67 -2.89
CA PRO A 76 7.30 2.42 -2.64
C PRO A 76 8.26 1.22 -2.65
N LEU A 77 8.08 0.30 -1.70
CA LEU A 77 8.64 -1.05 -1.79
C LEU A 77 7.91 -1.79 -2.92
N LYS A 78 8.64 -2.19 -3.97
CA LYS A 78 8.06 -2.93 -5.10
C LYS A 78 8.29 -4.42 -4.89
N ILE A 79 7.21 -5.19 -4.94
CA ILE A 79 7.22 -6.65 -4.88
C ILE A 79 6.63 -7.21 -6.18
N TYR A 80 7.15 -8.33 -6.64
CA TYR A 80 6.83 -8.89 -7.96
C TYR A 80 6.43 -10.36 -7.84
N ASN A 81 5.14 -10.61 -7.96
CA ASN A 81 4.60 -11.95 -8.03
C ASN A 81 4.40 -12.33 -9.51
N GLN A 82 5.14 -13.36 -9.96
CA GLN A 82 5.03 -13.91 -11.32
C GLN A 82 4.07 -15.10 -11.39
N ASP A 83 3.68 -15.65 -10.24
CA ASP A 83 2.76 -16.75 -10.08
C ASP A 83 2.08 -16.70 -8.70
N ASN A 84 1.11 -17.59 -8.46
CA ASN A 84 0.50 -17.79 -7.15
C ASN A 84 1.37 -18.67 -6.22
N GLN A 85 2.64 -18.92 -6.54
CA GLN A 85 3.48 -19.82 -5.75
C GLN A 85 4.25 -19.07 -4.67
N THR A 86 4.76 -17.88 -4.99
CA THR A 86 5.50 -17.08 -4.01
C THR A 86 4.55 -16.19 -3.20
N HIS A 87 4.51 -16.41 -1.89
CA HIS A 87 3.73 -15.59 -0.99
C HIS A 87 4.23 -14.13 -1.01
N PRO A 88 3.39 -13.11 -1.24
CA PRO A 88 3.84 -11.73 -1.44
C PRO A 88 4.57 -11.16 -0.22
N MET A 89 4.22 -11.59 0.99
CA MET A 89 4.92 -11.17 2.20
C MET A 89 6.30 -11.78 2.37
N VAL A 90 6.54 -12.95 1.76
CA VAL A 90 7.90 -13.53 1.70
C VAL A 90 8.76 -12.67 0.79
N ASP A 91 8.28 -12.35 -0.42
CA ASP A 91 8.99 -11.47 -1.36
C ASP A 91 9.29 -10.09 -0.74
N ALA A 92 8.32 -9.51 -0.03
CA ALA A 92 8.51 -8.25 0.70
C ALA A 92 9.65 -8.34 1.73
N LEU A 93 9.65 -9.39 2.56
CA LEU A 93 10.68 -9.58 3.59
C LEU A 93 12.06 -9.86 2.99
N VAL A 94 12.13 -10.64 1.90
CA VAL A 94 13.37 -10.91 1.17
C VAL A 94 13.93 -9.65 0.54
N THR A 95 13.10 -8.85 -0.12
CA THR A 95 13.49 -7.54 -0.67
C THR A 95 13.99 -6.60 0.42
N LEU A 96 13.48 -6.72 1.65
CA LEU A 96 13.94 -5.96 2.81
C LEU A 96 15.21 -6.55 3.46
N GLY A 97 15.78 -7.64 2.91
CA GLY A 97 17.05 -8.23 3.33
C GLY A 97 16.93 -9.39 4.32
N MET A 98 15.74 -9.96 4.49
CA MET A 98 15.58 -11.20 5.26
C MET A 98 15.96 -12.41 4.40
N PRO A 99 16.71 -13.41 4.93
CA PRO A 99 16.89 -14.67 4.22
C PRO A 99 15.55 -15.35 3.91
N GLU A 100 15.40 -15.90 2.71
CA GLU A 100 14.14 -16.46 2.20
C GLU A 100 13.50 -17.49 3.14
N GLU A 101 14.27 -18.47 3.61
CA GLU A 101 13.75 -19.47 4.55
C GLU A 101 13.25 -18.84 5.86
N LYS A 102 13.91 -17.78 6.33
CA LYS A 102 13.50 -17.07 7.54
C LYS A 102 12.23 -16.28 7.30
N ALA A 103 12.08 -15.68 6.11
CA ALA A 103 10.89 -14.98 5.69
C ALA A 103 9.69 -15.94 5.57
N ALA A 104 9.87 -17.09 4.91
CA ALA A 104 8.85 -18.13 4.78
C ALA A 104 8.33 -18.60 6.13
N ARG A 105 9.23 -19.06 7.02
CA ARG A 105 8.85 -19.50 8.39
C ARG A 105 8.21 -18.39 9.23
N PHE A 106 8.59 -17.15 8.99
CA PHE A 106 7.99 -16.00 9.68
C PHE A 106 6.55 -15.78 9.23
N VAL A 107 6.31 -15.76 7.92
CA VAL A 107 4.99 -15.53 7.32
C VAL A 107 4.03 -16.65 7.73
N GLU A 108 4.43 -17.90 7.53
CA GLU A 108 3.65 -19.09 7.91
C GLU A 108 3.17 -19.00 9.38
N ARG A 109 4.10 -18.76 10.31
CA ARG A 109 3.77 -18.64 11.73
C ARG A 109 2.80 -17.49 12.04
N GLU A 110 2.96 -16.34 11.40
CA GLU A 110 2.06 -15.19 11.63
C GLU A 110 0.67 -15.46 11.09
N GLU A 111 0.56 -16.13 9.94
CA GLU A 111 -0.73 -16.45 9.30
C GLU A 111 -1.46 -17.58 10.03
N GLU A 112 -0.76 -18.62 10.45
CA GLU A 112 -1.33 -19.66 11.32
C GLU A 112 -1.92 -19.07 12.61
N LYS A 113 -1.25 -18.07 13.18
CA LYS A 113 -1.64 -17.49 14.47
C LYS A 113 -2.68 -16.37 14.36
N TYR A 114 -2.62 -15.55 13.31
CA TYR A 114 -3.37 -14.29 13.21
C TYR A 114 -4.13 -14.12 11.90
N GLY A 115 -4.05 -15.09 10.98
CA GLY A 115 -4.64 -15.05 9.64
C GLY A 115 -3.86 -14.21 8.62
N TYR A 116 -3.11 -13.20 9.07
CA TYR A 116 -2.29 -12.34 8.23
C TYR A 116 -1.05 -11.85 8.98
N VAL A 117 0.00 -11.53 8.22
CA VAL A 117 1.17 -10.82 8.75
C VAL A 117 0.76 -9.48 9.39
N GLY A 118 1.29 -9.22 10.59
CA GLY A 118 1.04 -7.98 11.31
C GLY A 118 1.80 -6.76 10.77
N GLY A 119 2.16 -5.83 11.67
CA GLY A 119 2.86 -4.59 11.33
C GLY A 119 4.37 -4.73 11.09
N GLN A 120 4.92 -5.95 11.06
CA GLN A 120 6.36 -6.20 11.01
C GLN A 120 6.97 -5.74 9.67
N VAL A 121 6.31 -6.05 8.55
CA VAL A 121 6.76 -5.58 7.23
C VAL A 121 6.66 -4.07 7.13
N LYS A 122 5.55 -3.46 7.57
CA LYS A 122 5.43 -2.00 7.67
C LYS A 122 6.62 -1.40 8.44
N LYS A 123 6.90 -1.89 9.65
CA LYS A 123 8.00 -1.38 10.48
C LYS A 123 9.36 -1.50 9.80
N LEU A 124 9.65 -2.65 9.21
CA LEU A 124 10.92 -2.90 8.53
C LEU A 124 11.05 -2.03 7.26
N ALA A 125 10.00 -1.94 6.46
CA ALA A 125 9.97 -1.10 5.27
C ALA A 125 10.16 0.39 5.60
N GLN A 126 9.45 0.90 6.60
CA GLN A 126 9.60 2.29 7.07
C GLN A 126 11.00 2.57 7.61
N SER A 127 11.64 1.61 8.31
CA SER A 127 13.04 1.76 8.76
C SER A 127 14.06 1.88 7.63
N LYS A 128 13.67 1.46 6.40
CA LYS A 128 14.49 1.55 5.18
C LYS A 128 14.06 2.70 4.27
N GLY A 129 13.17 3.57 4.74
CA GLY A 129 12.73 4.74 4.00
C GLY A 129 11.64 4.47 2.96
N TYR A 130 10.99 3.30 2.98
CA TYR A 130 9.82 3.05 2.16
C TYR A 130 8.55 3.61 2.81
N ASP A 131 7.64 4.15 2.00
CA ASP A 131 6.40 4.78 2.46
C ASP A 131 5.12 4.08 1.98
N ALA A 132 5.24 3.07 1.12
CA ALA A 132 4.16 2.23 0.63
C ALA A 132 4.66 0.85 0.16
N ILE A 133 3.73 -0.07 -0.15
CA ILE A 133 3.99 -1.28 -0.94
C ILE A 133 3.29 -1.15 -2.28
N PHE A 134 4.01 -1.45 -3.36
CA PHE A 134 3.45 -1.68 -4.69
C PHE A 134 3.59 -3.17 -5.03
N GLN A 135 2.46 -3.86 -5.13
CA GLN A 135 2.43 -5.24 -5.60
C GLN A 135 2.19 -5.29 -7.10
N TYR A 136 3.13 -5.89 -7.81
CA TYR A 136 2.97 -6.22 -9.22
C TYR A 136 2.60 -7.69 -9.36
N PHE A 137 1.54 -7.98 -10.13
CA PHE A 137 1.13 -9.32 -10.48
C PHE A 137 1.20 -9.46 -12.01
N ASN A 138 1.97 -10.42 -12.51
CA ASN A 138 2.22 -10.60 -13.94
C ASN A 138 2.67 -9.29 -14.65
N GLY A 139 3.55 -8.54 -13.98
CA GLY A 139 4.09 -7.26 -14.48
C GLY A 139 3.14 -6.06 -14.39
N LYS A 140 1.90 -6.24 -13.91
CA LYS A 140 0.92 -5.15 -13.74
C LYS A 140 0.77 -4.76 -12.29
N LEU A 141 0.78 -3.45 -12.00
CA LEU A 141 0.51 -2.95 -10.65
C LEU A 141 -0.92 -3.35 -10.26
N ARG A 142 -1.02 -4.17 -9.21
CA ARG A 142 -2.25 -4.85 -8.80
C ARG A 142 -2.83 -4.23 -7.54
N GLU A 143 -1.99 -4.07 -6.52
CA GLU A 143 -2.36 -3.49 -5.23
C GLU A 143 -1.32 -2.48 -4.75
N ILE A 144 -1.80 -1.49 -4.02
CA ILE A 144 -1.02 -0.45 -3.37
C ILE A 144 -1.44 -0.41 -1.91
N VAL A 145 -0.46 -0.46 -1.00
CA VAL A 145 -0.71 -0.33 0.44
C VAL A 145 0.00 0.90 0.97
N VAL A 146 -0.75 1.78 1.64
CA VAL A 146 -0.21 2.98 2.31
C VAL A 146 -0.33 2.88 3.83
N TRP A 147 0.53 3.60 4.53
CA TRP A 147 0.67 3.49 5.99
C TRP A 147 0.39 4.76 6.77
N ASN A 148 0.15 5.87 6.06
CA ASN A 148 -0.21 7.15 6.62
C ASN A 148 -1.45 7.68 5.88
N ALA A 149 -2.47 8.10 6.62
CA ALA A 149 -3.71 8.59 6.03
C ALA A 149 -3.53 9.89 5.23
N ASN A 150 -2.50 10.69 5.54
CA ASN A 150 -2.16 11.89 4.77
C ASN A 150 -1.64 11.57 3.36
N GLN A 151 -1.31 10.30 3.08
CA GLN A 151 -0.98 9.84 1.73
C GLN A 151 -2.22 9.74 0.84
N VAL A 152 -3.44 9.93 1.36
CA VAL A 152 -4.69 9.65 0.63
C VAL A 152 -5.52 10.91 0.48
N LYS A 153 -5.73 11.32 -0.77
CA LYS A 153 -6.77 12.28 -1.16
C LYS A 153 -7.93 11.49 -1.73
N TYR A 154 -9.13 11.84 -1.29
CA TYR A 154 -10.37 11.24 -1.76
C TYR A 154 -11.32 12.32 -2.25
N GLY A 155 -12.07 12.00 -3.30
CA GLY A 155 -13.10 12.90 -3.82
C GLY A 155 -14.36 12.80 -2.96
N ALA A 156 -14.75 13.90 -2.31
CA ALA A 156 -16.16 14.12 -2.04
C ALA A 156 -16.80 14.48 -3.40
N ARG A 157 -17.70 13.64 -3.89
CA ARG A 157 -18.70 14.09 -4.86
C ARG A 157 -19.89 14.64 -4.08
#